data_AF-A0A158BUQ4-F1
#
_entry.id   AF-A0A158BUQ4-F1
#
_cell.length_a   1.000
_cell.length_b   1.000
_cell.length_c   1.000
_cell.angle_alpha   90.00
_cell.angle_beta   90.00
_cell.angle_gamma   90.00
#
_symmetry.space_group_name_H-M   'P 1'
#
loop_
_entity.id
_entity.type
_entity.pdbx_description
1 polymer ?
#
loop_
_entity_poly.entity_id
_entity_poly.type
_entity_poly.pdbx_seq_one_letter_code
_entity_poly.pdbx_strand_id
1 'polypeptide(L)' 'MSNEYSVEAGLIVFSRDGRARIGWFDLQTGAYNGEAEGLCIADAIGAIEFHADVTH' A
#
# COMPACT_ATOMS: atom_id res chain seq x y z
N MET A 1 20.52 8.57 -1.05
CA MET A 1 19.65 9.35 -1.95
C MET A 1 18.23 9.15 -1.45
N SER A 2 17.71 10.10 -0.67
CA SER A 2 16.32 10.07 -0.21
C SER A 2 15.44 10.37 -1.40
N ASN A 3 14.88 9.33 -1.99
CA ASN A 3 13.85 9.44 -3.02
C ASN A 3 12.71 10.30 -2.44
N GLU A 4 12.48 11.51 -2.96
CA GLU A 4 11.38 12.41 -2.56
C GLU A 4 10.02 11.92 -3.10
N TYR A 5 9.66 10.67 -2.79
CA TYR A 5 8.42 10.09 -3.25
C TYR A 5 7.40 10.31 -2.14
N SER A 6 6.23 10.87 -2.50
CA SER A 6 5.16 11.14 -1.53
C SER A 6 4.39 9.87 -1.12
N VAL A 7 4.86 8.69 -1.53
CA VAL A 7 4.23 7.40 -1.26
C VAL A 7 5.27 6.31 -0.99
N GLU A 8 4.90 5.36 -0.13
CA GLU A 8 5.60 4.08 0.06
C GLU A 8 4.81 2.97 -0.65
N ALA A 9 5.31 2.52 -1.79
CA ALA A 9 4.67 1.48 -2.62
C ALA A 9 5.21 0.08 -2.33
N GLY A 10 4.58 -0.95 -2.91
CA GLY A 10 4.97 -2.33 -2.70
C GLY A 10 4.54 -2.84 -1.33
N LEU A 11 3.30 -2.54 -0.94
CA LEU A 11 2.73 -2.99 0.33
C LEU A 11 1.66 -4.06 0.10
N ILE A 12 1.57 -5.03 1.00
CA ILE A 12 0.35 -5.81 1.21
C ILE A 12 -0.46 -5.13 2.30
N VAL A 13 -1.59 -4.54 1.93
CA VAL A 13 -2.51 -3.84 2.83
C VAL A 13 -3.61 -4.80 3.27
N PHE A 14 -3.81 -4.92 4.58
CA PHE A 14 -4.88 -5.70 5.19
C PHE A 14 -6.08 -4.80 5.52
N SER A 15 -7.27 -5.20 5.11
CA SER A 15 -8.53 -4.54 5.48
C SER A 15 -9.30 -5.34 6.52
N ARG A 16 -10.18 -4.63 7.24
CA ARG A 16 -11.00 -5.19 8.32
C ARG A 16 -11.96 -6.28 7.84
N ASP A 17 -12.33 -6.26 6.56
CA ASP A 17 -13.11 -7.31 5.89
C ASP A 17 -12.32 -8.61 5.66
N GLY A 18 -11.06 -8.68 6.08
CA GLY A 18 -10.21 -9.87 5.96
C GLY A 18 -9.52 -10.02 4.60
N ARG A 19 -9.62 -9.02 3.72
CA ARG A 19 -8.93 -9.02 2.42
C ARG A 19 -7.51 -8.48 2.53
N ALA A 20 -6.66 -8.98 1.65
CA ALA A 20 -5.31 -8.47 1.40
C ALA A 20 -5.22 -7.96 -0.04
N ARG A 21 -4.61 -6.79 -0.24
CA ARG A 21 -4.45 -6.14 -1.55
C ARG A 21 -3.04 -5.58 -1.68
N ILE A 22 -2.48 -5.58 -2.89
CA ILE A 22 -1.27 -4.81 -3.18
C ILE A 22 -1.63 -3.32 -3.19
N GLY A 23 -0.79 -2.47 -2.61
CA GLY A 23 -1.04 -1.05 -2.49
C GLY A 23 0.17 -0.23 -2.11
N TRP A 24 -0.11 1.03 -1.76
CA TRP A 24 0.87 1.99 -1.26
C TRP A 24 0.30 2.80 -0.09
N PHE A 25 1.20 3.34 0.71
CA PHE A 25 0.89 4.29 1.77
C PHE A 25 1.19 5.70 1.29
N ASP A 26 0.20 6.59 1.38
CA ASP A 26 0.36 8.00 1.08
C ASP A 26 0.89 8.72 2.33
N LEU A 27 2.12 9.25 2.21
CA LEU A 27 2.82 9.91 3.33
C LEU A 27 2.21 11.26 3.69
N GLN A 28 1.46 11.89 2.78
CA GLN A 28 0.81 13.18 3.02
C GLN A 28 -0.53 13.00 3.75
N THR A 29 -1.33 12.01 3.32
CA THR A 29 -2.67 11.80 3.87
C THR A 29 -2.73 10.75 4.97
N GLY A 30 -1.69 9.91 5.09
CA GLY A 30 -1.67 8.78 6.01
C GLY A 30 -2.65 7.66 5.60
N ALA A 31 -3.07 7.63 4.34
CA ALA A 31 -4.02 6.66 3.82
C ALA A 31 -3.32 5.51 3.08
N TYR A 32 -3.88 4.31 3.21
CA TYR A 32 -3.52 3.20 2.33
C TYR A 32 -4.40 3.22 1.08
N ASN A 33 -3.82 2.97 -0.08
CA ASN A 33 -4.52 2.93 -1.36
C ASN A 33 -4.22 1.62 -2.07
N GLY A 34 -5.20 1.07 -2.77
CA GLY A 34 -5.06 -0.17 -3.53
C GLY A 34 -4.47 0.08 -4.92
N GLU A 35 -3.55 -0.78 -5.34
CA GLU A 35 -2.82 -0.58 -6.60
C GLU A 35 -3.70 -0.73 -7.84
N ALA A 36 -4.62 -1.69 -7.82
CA ALA A 36 -5.46 -1.99 -8.98
C ALA A 36 -6.39 -0.84 -9.39
N GLU A 37 -6.91 -0.08 -8.43
CA GLU A 37 -7.90 0.96 -8.68
C GLU A 37 -7.43 2.38 -8.31
N GLY A 38 -6.29 2.49 -7.62
CA GLY A 38 -5.80 3.76 -7.07
C GLY A 38 -6.73 4.38 -6.01
N LEU A 39 -7.64 3.58 -5.45
CA LEU A 39 -8.63 4.03 -4.48
C LEU A 39 -8.16 3.79 -3.04
N CYS A 40 -8.54 4.70 -2.15
CA CYS A 40 -8.32 4.58 -0.72
C CYS A 40 -9.00 3.33 -0.14
N ILE A 41 -8.25 2.61 0.70
CA ILE A 41 -8.71 1.48 1.47
C ILE A 41 -9.13 2.00 2.84
N ALA A 42 -10.36 2.52 2.93
CA ALA A 42 -10.86 3.22 4.11
C ALA A 42 -10.90 2.36 5.39
N ASP A 43 -10.96 1.03 5.26
CA ASP A 43 -11.00 0.07 6.36
C ASP A 43 -9.67 -0.67 6.56
N ALA A 44 -8.57 -0.11 6.07
CA ALA A 44 -7.23 -0.63 6.31
C ALA A 44 -6.93 -0.73 7.81
N ILE A 45 -6.35 -1.85 8.23
CA ILE A 45 -5.93 -2.11 9.61
C ILE A 45 -4.41 -2.20 9.77
N GLY A 46 -3.69 -2.29 8.66
CA GLY A 46 -2.23 -2.29 8.62
C GLY A 46 -1.69 -2.76 7.27
N ALA A 47 -0.37 -2.73 7.14
CA ALA A 47 0.31 -3.19 5.95
C ALA A 47 1.69 -3.79 6.29
N ILE A 48 2.20 -4.62 5.38
CA ILE A 48 3.58 -5.13 5.40
C ILE A 48 4.23 -4.86 4.04
N GLU A 49 5.55 -4.73 4.02
CA GLU A 49 6.31 -4.62 2.78
C GLU A 49 6.25 -5.92 1.97
N PHE A 50 5.95 -5.79 0.68
CA PHE A 50 5.97 -6.88 -0.29
C PHE A 50 7.34 -6.94 -0.97
N HIS A 51 8.05 -8.05 -0.71
CA HIS A 51 9.31 -8.36 -1.37
C HIS A 51 9.06 -9.51 -2.34
N ALA A 52 9.09 -9.23 -3.64
CA ALA A 52 9.11 -10.26 -4.67
C ALA A 52 10.55 -10.53 -5.11
N ASP A 53 10.93 -11.81 -5.17
CA ASP A 53 12.21 -12.23 -5.74
C ASP A 53 12.28 -11.98 -7.26
N VAL A 54 11.12 -11.73 -7.91
CA VAL A 54 11.00 -11.43 -9.34
C VAL A 54 9.94 -10.36 -9.55
N THR A 55 10.33 -9.23 -10.14
CA THR A 55 9.41 -8.23 -10.70
C THR A 55 9.06 -8.65 -12.13
N HIS A 56 7.78 -8.74 -12.46
CA HIS A 56 7.30 -9.10 -13.81
C HIS A 56 6.81 -7.87 -14.58
#